data_AF-G7VGV4-F1
#
_entry.id   AF-G7VGV4-F1
#
_cell.length_a   1.000
_cell.length_b   1.000
_cell.length_c   1.000
_cell.angle_alpha   90.00
_cell.angle_beta   90.00
_cell.angle_gamma   90.00
#
_symmetry.space_group_name_H-M   'P 1'
#
loop_
_entity.id
_entity.type
_entity.pdbx_description
1 polymer ?
#
loop_
_entity_poly.entity_id
_entity_poly.type
_entity_poly.pdbx_seq_one_letter_code
_entity_poly.pdbx_strand_id
1 'polypeptide(L)'
;MPRRGVSRIGILIALGFLLLFFSLFIAFQQSYRQAHCGEGRCVDPLFVLVALFLLIAGAVILLYSVTIFINVKIEENLKRT
;
A
#
# COMPACT_ATOMS: atom_id res chain seq x y z
N MET A 1 2.17 -7.57 -29.38
CA MET A 1 3.03 -6.47 -28.87
C MET A 1 2.91 -6.40 -27.36
N PRO A 2 4.01 -6.43 -26.59
CA PRO A 2 3.93 -6.25 -25.14
C PRO A 2 3.40 -4.82 -24.88
N ARG A 3 2.22 -4.72 -24.26
CA ARG A 3 1.63 -3.43 -23.90
C ARG A 3 2.54 -2.76 -22.88
N ARG A 4 3.22 -1.66 -23.23
CA ARG A 4 4.08 -0.86 -22.33
C ARG A 4 3.40 -0.49 -21.00
N GLY A 5 2.06 -0.51 -20.93
CA GLY A 5 1.29 -0.30 -19.69
C GLY A 5 1.40 -1.41 -18.64
N VAL A 6 1.69 -2.67 -19.02
CA VAL A 6 1.73 -3.81 -18.07
C VAL A 6 2.91 -3.70 -17.10
N SER A 7 4.06 -3.22 -17.58
CA SER A 7 5.25 -3.01 -16.75
C SER A 7 5.02 -1.92 -15.68
N ARG A 8 4.30 -0.84 -16.01
CA ARG A 8 4.01 0.25 -15.06
C ARG A 8 3.04 -0.19 -13.96
N ILE A 9 2.04 -1.00 -14.29
CA ILE A 9 1.08 -1.54 -13.31
C ILE A 9 1.82 -2.43 -12.30
N GLY A 10 2.73 -3.30 -12.75
CA GLY A 10 3.53 -4.13 -11.86
C GLY A 10 4.36 -3.31 -10.87
N ILE A 11 4.96 -2.21 -11.33
CA ILE A 11 5.73 -1.28 -10.47
C ILE A 11 4.81 -0.60 -9.45
N LEU A 12 3.63 -0.13 -9.86
CA LEU A 12 2.67 0.52 -8.95
C LEU A 12 2.18 -0.46 -7.87
N ILE A 13 1.90 -1.72 -8.24
CA ILE A 13 1.52 -2.76 -7.29
C ILE A 13 2.65 -3.03 -6.31
N ALA A 14 3.88 -3.22 -6.79
CA ALA A 14 5.04 -3.46 -5.95
C ALA A 14 5.30 -2.29 -4.98
N LEU A 15 5.17 -1.05 -5.46
CA LEU A 15 5.29 0.17 -4.65
C LEU A 15 4.19 0.24 -3.59
N GLY A 16 2.95 -0.05 -3.95
CA GLY A 16 1.83 -0.08 -3.01
C GLY A 16 2.04 -1.08 -1.87
N PHE A 17 2.47 -2.31 -2.20
CA PHE A 17 2.82 -3.32 -1.20
C PHE A 17 4.02 -2.92 -0.34
N LEU A 18 5.04 -2.28 -0.93
CA LEU A 18 6.19 -1.79 -0.19
C LEU A 18 5.77 -0.76 0.87
N LEU A 19 4.89 0.19 0.52
CA LEU A 19 4.38 1.20 1.46
C LEU A 19 3.56 0.56 2.59
N LEU A 20 2.71 -0.42 2.27
CA LEU A 20 1.97 -1.19 3.28
C LEU A 20 2.91 -1.94 4.22
N PHE A 21 3.96 -2.57 3.68
CA PHE A 21 4.96 -3.27 4.47
C PHE A 21 5.67 -2.32 5.44
N PHE A 22 6.12 -1.15 4.99
CA PHE A 22 6.75 -0.16 5.86
C PHE A 22 5.78 0.38 6.93
N SER A 23 4.52 0.65 6.56
CA SER A 23 3.49 1.03 7.53
C SER A 23 3.34 -0.02 8.64
N LEU A 24 3.18 -1.28 8.26
CA LEU A 24 3.03 -2.41 9.20
C LEU A 24 4.28 -2.58 10.06
N PHE A 25 5.46 -2.44 9.47
CA PHE A 25 6.73 -2.54 10.18
C PHE A 25 6.85 -1.47 11.28
N ILE A 26 6.51 -0.21 10.97
CA ILE A 26 6.51 0.87 11.97
C ILE A 26 5.46 0.60 13.05
N ALA A 27 4.24 0.21 12.67
CA ALA A 27 3.19 -0.12 13.63
C ALA A 27 3.62 -1.26 14.57
N PHE A 28 4.27 -2.29 14.04
CA PHE A 28 4.80 -3.41 14.83
C PHE A 28 5.91 -2.96 15.79
N GLN A 29 6.86 -2.13 15.34
CA GLN A 29 7.90 -1.59 16.22
C GLN A 29 7.32 -0.75 17.36
N GLN A 30 6.36 0.12 17.06
CA GLN A 30 5.71 0.95 18.08
C GLN A 30 4.90 0.10 19.07
N SER A 31 4.25 -0.96 18.58
CA SER A 31 3.51 -1.92 19.43
C SER A 31 4.46 -2.70 20.33
N TYR A 32 5.60 -3.14 19.80
CA TYR A 32 6.65 -3.82 20.56
C TYR A 32 7.22 -2.92 21.65
N ARG A 33 7.55 -1.66 21.32
CA ARG A 33 8.02 -0.67 22.29
C ARG A 33 7.00 -0.42 23.40
N GLN A 34 5.72 -0.25 23.06
CA GLN A 34 4.66 -0.06 24.04
C GLN A 34 4.49 -1.29 24.96
N ALA A 35 4.63 -2.50 24.42
CA ALA A 35 4.51 -3.74 25.20
C ALA A 35 5.67 -3.97 26.18
N HIS A 36 6.85 -3.42 25.89
CA HIS A 36 8.07 -3.58 26.71
C HIS A 36 8.40 -2.33 27.55
N CYS A 37 7.48 -1.36 27.60
CA CYS A 37 7.69 -0.16 28.39
C CYS A 37 7.09 -0.31 29.79
N GLY A 38 7.81 0.15 30.81
CA GLY A 38 7.32 0.21 32.19
C GLY A 38 6.41 1.42 32.48
N GLU A 39 6.31 2.36 31.54
CA GLU A 39 5.47 3.56 31.65
C GLU A 39 4.15 3.40 30.89
N GLY A 40 3.14 4.19 31.25
CA GLY A 40 1.81 4.09 30.63
C GLY A 40 1.77 4.38 29.13
N ARG A 41 2.75 5.12 28.57
CA ARG A 41 2.76 5.47 27.14
C ARG A 41 4.17 5.79 26.63
N CYS A 42 4.69 4.93 25.75
CA CYS A 42 6.01 5.07 25.14
C CYS A 42 5.97 5.05 23.60
N VAL A 43 4.77 5.08 23.03
CA VAL A 43 4.56 5.22 21.58
C VAL A 43 4.89 6.65 21.15
N ASP A 44 5.73 6.76 20.13
CA ASP A 44 6.02 8.02 19.46
C ASP A 44 4.87 8.39 18.50
N PRO A 45 4.07 9.43 18.78
CA PRO A 45 2.88 9.75 17.98
C PRO A 45 3.24 10.14 16.54
N LEU A 46 4.42 10.70 16.31
CA LEU A 46 4.89 11.08 14.99
C LEU A 46 5.10 9.86 14.08
N PHE A 47 5.69 8.77 14.61
CA PHE A 47 5.86 7.53 13.84
C PHE A 47 4.53 6.84 13.55
N VAL A 48 3.55 6.94 14.46
CA VAL A 48 2.19 6.45 14.20
C VAL A 48 1.53 7.22 13.07
N LEU A 49 1.66 8.55 13.03
CA LEU A 49 1.15 9.37 11.94
C LEU A 49 1.82 9.02 10.61
N VAL A 50 3.14 8.83 10.60
CA VAL A 50 3.88 8.39 9.40
C VAL A 50 3.37 7.03 8.91
N ALA A 51 3.18 6.06 9.82
CA ALA A 51 2.62 4.76 9.46
C ALA A 51 1.21 4.90 8.86
N LEU A 52 0.36 5.75 9.44
CA LEU A 52 -0.99 6.01 8.92
C LEU A 52 -0.95 6.60 7.51
N PHE A 53 -0.09 7.58 7.24
CA PHE A 53 0.05 8.16 5.90
C PHE A 53 0.58 7.14 4.88
N LEU A 54 1.54 6.31 5.27
CA LEU A 54 2.05 5.22 4.42
C LEU A 54 0.97 4.18 4.12
N LEU A 55 0.14 3.83 5.11
CA LEU A 55 -1.00 2.92 4.94
C LEU A 55 -1.99 3.47 3.91
N ILE A 56 -2.39 4.73 4.06
CA ILE A 56 -3.33 5.39 3.16
C ILE A 56 -2.75 5.48 1.75
N ALA A 57 -1.50 5.93 1.62
CA ALA A 57 -0.83 6.04 0.31
C ALA A 57 -0.71 4.68 -0.39
N GLY A 58 -0.28 3.64 0.33
CA GLY A 58 -0.18 2.27 -0.19
C GLY A 58 -1.54 1.71 -0.62
N ALA A 59 -2.57 1.89 0.20
CA ALA A 59 -3.93 1.45 -0.10
C ALA A 59 -4.51 2.14 -1.34
N VAL A 60 -4.35 3.47 -1.45
CA VAL A 60 -4.81 4.24 -2.61
C VAL A 60 -4.12 3.78 -3.90
N ILE A 61 -2.81 3.56 -3.87
CA ILE A 61 -2.06 3.08 -5.05
C ILE A 61 -2.53 1.70 -5.48
N LEU A 62 -2.76 0.78 -4.53
CA LEU A 62 -3.26 -0.56 -4.85
C LEU A 62 -4.68 -0.52 -5.42
N LEU A 63 -5.58 0.25 -4.81
CA LEU A 63 -6.94 0.44 -5.32
C LEU A 63 -6.92 0.99 -6.74
N TYR A 64 -6.13 2.04 -6.99
CA TYR A 64 -5.97 2.62 -8.31
C TYR A 64 -5.44 1.59 -9.34
N SER A 65 -4.46 0.78 -8.95
CA SER A 65 -3.91 -0.27 -9.81
C SER A 65 -4.94 -1.33 -10.17
N VAL A 66 -5.79 -1.73 -9.20
CA VAL A 66 -6.90 -2.67 -9.41
C VAL A 66 -7.95 -2.07 -10.34
N THR A 67 -8.33 -0.80 -10.14
CA THR A 67 -9.31 -0.12 -11.01
C THR A 67 -8.83 -0.06 -12.47
N ILE A 68 -7.56 0.27 -12.71
CA ILE A 68 -6.99 0.24 -14.07
C ILE A 68 -7.08 -1.16 -14.67
N PHE A 69 -6.71 -2.19 -13.90
CA PHE A 69 -6.75 -3.57 -14.37
C PHE A 69 -8.17 -4.00 -14.78
N ILE A 70 -9.16 -3.68 -13.94
CA ILE A 70 -10.58 -3.97 -14.21
C ILE A 70 -11.03 -3.23 -15.48
N ASN A 71 -10.75 -1.94 -15.61
CA ASN A 71 -11.14 -1.15 -16.78
C ASN A 71 -10.55 -1.70 -18.08
N VAL A 72 -9.25 -2.04 -18.08
CA VAL A 72 -8.59 -2.67 -19.23
C VAL A 72 -9.25 -4.00 -19.58
N LYS A 73 -9.63 -4.79 -18.57
CA LYS A 73 -10.32 -6.07 -18.80
C LYS A 73 -11.74 -5.91 -19.34
N ILE A 74 -12.49 -4.91 -18.89
CA ILE A 74 -13.82 -4.60 -19.43
C ILE A 74 -13.69 -4.20 -20.90
N GLU A 75 -12.75 -3.32 -21.23
CA GLU A 75 -12.52 -2.86 -22.60
C GLU A 75 -12.12 -4.01 -23.53
N GLU A 76 -11.29 -4.95 -23.06
CA GLU A 76 -10.92 -6.16 -23.82
C GLU A 76 -12.11 -7.06 -24.12
N ASN A 77 -13.05 -7.20 -23.18
CA ASN A 77 -14.24 -8.03 -23.37
C ASN A 77 -15.27 -7.35 -24.27
N LEU A 78 -15.48 -6.04 -24.13
CA LEU A 78 -16.39 -5.26 -24.99
C LEU A 78 -15.95 -5.26 -26.45
N LYS A 79 -14.64 -5.19 -26.74
CA LYS A 79 -14.12 -5.22 -28.13
C LYS A 79 -14.18 -6.59 -28.81
N ARG A 80 -14.39 -7.67 -28.06
CA ARG A 80 -14.54 -9.03 -28.62
C ARG A 80 -15.98 -9.37 -29.00
N THR A 81 -16.95 -8.57 -28.56
CA THR A 81 -18.38 -8.74 -28.85
C THR A 81 -18.74 -7.86 -30.04
#